data_AF-A0A1E3SXJ2-F1
#
_entry.id   AF-A0A1E3SXJ2-F1
#
_cell.length_a   1.000
_cell.length_b   1.000
_cell.length_c   1.000
_cell.angle_alpha   90.00
_cell.angle_beta   90.00
_cell.angle_gamma   90.00
#
_symmetry.space_group_name_H-M   'P 1'
#
loop_
_entity.id
_entity.type
_entity.pdbx_description
1 polymer ?
#
loop_
_entity_poly.entity_id
_entity_poly.type
_entity_poly.pdbx_seq_one_letter_code
_entity_poly.pdbx_strand_id
1 'polypeptide(L)'
;MLSLGGYVAFNMPRTVTAAGVALLLGCVATHIYAVLSQPDRPAFFLVYVAAAVTGCGLIAVLLCLTRSPVAMQLSWVLGSAASVVIAGIVAGTRIVRLSALPAITGRWDVAAATLTLAFAGAFVALHATVLLGINVAYPRRQHWVD
;
A
#
# COMPACT_ATOMS: atom_id res chain seq x y z
N MET A 1 16.11 -6.64 -19.64
CA MET A 1 17.34 -7.43 -19.51
C MET A 1 17.41 -7.95 -18.09
N LEU A 2 17.35 -9.28 -17.94
CA LEU A 2 17.80 -10.01 -16.75
C LEU A 2 19.32 -9.99 -16.76
N SER A 3 19.96 -9.75 -15.62
CA SER A 3 21.34 -10.17 -15.42
C SER A 3 21.46 -10.85 -14.06
N LEU A 4 21.69 -12.16 -14.10
CA LEU A 4 22.20 -12.96 -13.01
C LEU A 4 23.72 -13.01 -13.18
N GLY A 5 24.37 -12.03 -12.58
CA GLY A 5 25.82 -11.92 -12.35
C GLY A 5 26.13 -11.30 -10.98
N GLY A 6 25.18 -11.38 -10.03
CA GLY A 6 25.38 -10.98 -8.64
C GLY A 6 24.14 -10.39 -7.94
N TYR A 7 23.34 -9.56 -8.62
CA TYR A 7 22.05 -9.04 -8.12
C TYR A 7 21.11 -8.80 -9.31
N VAL A 8 19.90 -9.39 -9.28
CA VAL A 8 18.89 -9.23 -10.34
C VAL A 8 18.27 -7.83 -10.22
N ALA A 9 18.64 -6.90 -11.11
CA ALA A 9 18.04 -5.57 -11.18
C ALA A 9 17.01 -5.49 -12.32
N PHE A 10 15.73 -5.28 -12.00
CA PHE A 10 14.66 -5.09 -12.99
C PHE A 10 14.54 -3.61 -13.38
N ASN A 11 15.06 -3.27 -14.56
CA ASN A 11 14.96 -1.92 -15.13
C ASN A 11 13.61 -1.67 -15.83
N MET A 12 12.50 -1.77 -15.09
CA MET A 12 11.14 -1.45 -15.56
C MET A 12 10.48 -0.37 -14.68
N PRO A 13 10.99 0.87 -14.70
CA PRO A 13 10.58 1.93 -13.77
C PRO A 13 9.10 2.26 -13.80
N ARG A 14 8.47 2.19 -14.99
CA ARG A 14 7.03 2.43 -15.13
C ARG A 14 6.20 1.28 -14.57
N THR A 15 6.64 0.03 -14.76
CA THR A 15 5.94 -1.16 -14.26
C THR A 15 5.98 -1.21 -12.74
N VAL A 16 7.14 -0.90 -12.14
CA VAL A 16 7.31 -0.83 -10.67
C VAL A 16 6.43 0.27 -10.08
N THR A 17 6.43 1.48 -10.67
CA THR A 17 5.54 2.56 -10.22
C THR A 17 4.06 2.20 -10.41
N ALA A 18 3.69 1.61 -11.55
CA ALA A 18 2.32 1.16 -11.80
C ALA A 18 1.87 0.07 -10.82
N ALA A 19 2.76 -0.86 -10.45
CA ALA A 19 2.50 -1.86 -9.41
C ALA A 19 2.29 -1.19 -8.04
N GLY A 20 3.13 -0.22 -7.66
CA GLY A 20 2.95 0.55 -6.42
C GLY A 20 1.60 1.27 -6.37
N VAL A 21 1.22 1.92 -7.48
CA VAL A 21 -0.10 2.55 -7.64
C VAL A 21 -1.23 1.52 -7.51
N ALA A 22 -1.13 0.40 -8.21
CA ALA A 22 -2.15 -0.66 -8.17
C ALA A 22 -2.33 -1.23 -6.75
N LEU A 23 -1.25 -1.39 -5.99
CA LEU A 23 -1.32 -1.85 -4.59
C LEU A 23 -2.02 -0.83 -3.68
N LEU A 24 -1.73 0.46 -3.83
CA LEU A 24 -2.44 1.51 -3.07
C LEU A 24 -3.91 1.61 -3.47
N LEU A 25 -4.24 1.46 -4.75
CA LEU A 25 -5.63 1.41 -5.21
C LEU A 25 -6.34 0.14 -4.74
N GLY A 26 -5.62 -0.97 -4.60
CA GLY A 26 -6.12 -2.19 -3.95
C GLY A 26 -6.54 -1.92 -2.50
N CYS A 27 -5.73 -1.20 -1.74
CA CYS A 27 -6.11 -0.73 -0.40
C CYS A 27 -7.35 0.17 -0.45
N VAL A 28 -7.43 1.13 -1.38
CA VAL A 28 -8.63 1.98 -1.53
C VAL A 28 -9.88 1.13 -1.78
N ALA A 29 -9.80 0.20 -2.74
CA ALA A 29 -10.91 -0.66 -3.12
C ALA A 29 -11.40 -1.55 -1.97
N THR A 30 -10.49 -2.14 -1.19
CA THR A 30 -10.88 -3.00 -0.06
C THR A 30 -11.55 -2.21 1.06
N HIS A 31 -11.12 -0.97 1.34
CA HIS A 31 -11.76 -0.11 2.34
C HIS A 31 -13.14 0.37 1.88
N ILE A 32 -13.29 0.72 0.61
CA ILE A 32 -14.60 1.06 0.02
C ILE A 32 -15.54 -0.14 0.09
N TYR A 33 -15.08 -1.33 -0.31
CA TYR A 33 -15.88 -2.54 -0.21
C TYR A 33 -16.30 -2.82 1.25
N ALA A 34 -15.38 -2.70 2.20
CA ALA A 34 -15.66 -2.97 3.60
C ALA A 34 -16.74 -2.01 4.16
N VAL A 35 -16.69 -0.73 3.82
CA VAL A 35 -17.72 0.23 4.27
C VAL A 35 -19.06 0.03 3.58
N LEU A 36 -19.09 -0.37 2.31
CA LEU A 36 -20.34 -0.64 1.60
C LEU A 36 -21.01 -1.95 2.04
N SER A 37 -20.22 -2.92 2.50
CA SER A 37 -20.71 -4.25 2.88
C SER A 37 -21.20 -4.36 4.32
N GLN A 38 -21.05 -3.30 5.12
CA GLN A 38 -21.47 -3.29 6.52
C GLN A 38 -22.76 -2.47 6.72
N PRO A 39 -23.83 -3.09 7.25
CA PRO A 39 -25.08 -2.38 7.52
C PRO A 39 -24.95 -1.43 8.71
N ASP A 40 -24.31 -1.87 9.79
CA ASP A 40 -24.10 -1.08 11.01
C ASP A 40 -22.65 -0.59 11.10
N ARG A 41 -22.43 0.67 10.71
CA ARG A 41 -21.10 1.28 10.63
C ARG A 41 -20.87 2.25 11.78
N PRO A 42 -19.99 1.91 12.74
CA PRO A 42 -19.67 2.87 13.78
C PRO A 42 -18.88 4.05 13.21
N ALA A 43 -19.10 5.26 13.75
CA ALA A 43 -18.53 6.50 13.21
C ALA A 43 -16.99 6.48 13.15
N PHE A 44 -16.32 5.86 14.13
CA PHE A 44 -14.86 5.74 14.11
C PHE A 44 -14.34 4.93 12.91
N PHE A 45 -15.09 3.91 12.48
CA PHE A 45 -14.72 3.10 11.31
C PHE A 45 -14.86 3.91 10.02
N LEU A 46 -15.88 4.76 9.92
CA LEU A 46 -16.04 5.68 8.80
C LEU A 46 -14.88 6.68 8.70
N VAL A 47 -14.46 7.26 9.83
CA VAL A 47 -13.31 8.18 9.88
C VAL A 47 -12.03 7.47 9.44
N TYR A 48 -11.79 6.25 9.92
CA TYR A 48 -10.66 5.43 9.50
C TYR A 48 -10.69 5.14 8.00
N VAL A 49 -11.81 4.66 7.47
CA VAL A 49 -11.95 4.35 6.03
C VAL A 49 -11.75 5.60 5.18
N ALA A 50 -12.34 6.74 5.57
CA ALA A 50 -12.16 7.99 4.86
C ALA A 50 -10.69 8.43 4.83
N ALA A 51 -9.98 8.32 5.96
CA ALA A 51 -8.55 8.64 6.04
C ALA A 51 -7.70 7.69 5.19
N ALA A 52 -7.98 6.38 5.21
CA ALA A 52 -7.26 5.39 4.42
C ALA A 52 -7.48 5.60 2.90
N VAL A 53 -8.74 5.81 2.48
CA VAL A 53 -9.10 6.04 1.08
C VAL A 53 -8.46 7.32 0.55
N THR A 54 -8.59 8.43 1.28
CA THR A 54 -8.01 9.71 0.86
C THR A 54 -6.49 9.67 0.89
N GLY A 55 -5.88 9.12 1.93
CA GLY A 55 -4.43 8.99 2.05
C GLY A 55 -3.82 8.15 0.94
N CYS A 56 -4.29 6.90 0.77
CA CYS A 56 -3.79 6.02 -0.29
C CYS A 56 -4.09 6.57 -1.69
N GLY A 57 -5.27 7.15 -1.91
CA GLY A 57 -5.65 7.76 -3.18
C GLY A 57 -4.78 8.96 -3.55
N LEU A 58 -4.53 9.89 -2.62
CA LEU A 58 -3.66 11.03 -2.84
C LEU A 58 -2.22 10.59 -3.15
N ILE A 59 -1.69 9.62 -2.41
CA ILE A 59 -0.34 9.10 -2.65
C ILE A 59 -0.26 8.41 -4.02
N ALA A 60 -1.27 7.63 -4.41
CA ALA A 60 -1.34 7.01 -5.73
C ALA A 60 -1.34 8.06 -6.85
N VAL A 61 -2.10 9.15 -6.69
CA VAL A 61 -2.09 10.29 -7.62
C VAL A 61 -0.72 10.96 -7.67
N LEU A 62 -0.07 11.17 -6.52
CA LEU A 62 1.27 11.75 -6.46
C LEU A 62 2.29 10.86 -7.19
N LEU A 63 2.23 9.54 -7.04
CA LEU A 63 3.09 8.60 -7.78
C LEU A 63 2.89 8.68 -9.30
N CYS A 64 1.69 9.00 -9.78
CA CYS A 64 1.41 9.14 -11.21
C CYS A 64 1.86 10.49 -11.79
N LEU A 65 1.63 11.58 -11.05
CA LEU A 65 1.79 12.95 -11.58
C LEU A 65 3.18 13.54 -11.32
N THR A 66 3.90 13.03 -10.33
CA THR A 66 5.17 13.61 -9.92
C THR A 66 6.30 13.26 -10.88
N ARG A 67 7.01 14.29 -11.36
CA ARG A 67 8.22 14.14 -12.20
C ARG A 67 9.52 14.42 -11.45
N SER A 68 9.46 15.07 -10.28
CA SER A 68 10.64 15.34 -9.45
C SER A 68 11.07 14.05 -8.73
N PRO A 69 12.37 13.70 -8.76
CA PRO A 69 12.87 12.51 -8.06
C PRO A 69 12.69 12.61 -6.53
N VAL A 70 12.75 13.82 -5.96
CA VAL A 70 12.57 14.04 -4.52
C VAL A 70 11.10 13.82 -4.13
N ALA A 71 10.18 14.43 -4.85
CA ALA A 71 8.75 14.28 -4.56
C ALA A 71 8.25 12.86 -4.84
N MET A 72 8.85 12.16 -5.81
CA MET A 72 8.61 10.73 -6.03
C MET A 72 9.06 9.90 -4.83
N GLN A 73 10.30 10.10 -4.36
CA GLN A 73 10.82 9.39 -3.18
C GLN A 73 9.96 9.66 -1.95
N LEU A 74 9.52 10.91 -1.75
CA LEU A 74 8.60 11.27 -0.67
C LEU A 74 7.27 10.51 -0.79
N SER A 75 6.70 10.40 -2.00
CA SER A 75 5.46 9.67 -2.24
C SER A 75 5.58 8.18 -1.88
N TRP A 76 6.71 7.55 -2.21
CA TRP A 76 7.00 6.17 -1.80
C TRP A 76 7.11 6.00 -0.28
N VAL A 77 7.82 6.91 0.39
CA VAL A 77 7.96 6.90 1.86
C VAL A 77 6.60 7.08 2.53
N LEU A 78 5.80 8.06 2.08
CA LEU A 78 4.44 8.28 2.58
C LEU A 78 3.55 7.05 2.34
N GLY A 79 3.65 6.44 1.16
CA GLY A 79 2.92 5.20 0.83
C GLY A 79 3.28 4.05 1.77
N SER A 80 4.56 3.88 2.11
CA SER A 80 5.00 2.85 3.04
C SER A 80 4.57 3.15 4.46
N ALA A 81 4.66 4.40 4.92
CA ALA A 81 4.18 4.80 6.24
C ALA A 81 2.67 4.53 6.38
N ALA A 82 1.88 4.94 5.39
CA ALA A 82 0.45 4.66 5.35
C ALA A 82 0.16 3.15 5.35
N SER A 83 0.89 2.38 4.53
CA SER A 83 0.74 0.92 4.47
C SER A 83 1.10 0.23 5.78
N VAL A 84 2.16 0.65 6.47
CA VAL A 84 2.53 0.13 7.79
C VAL A 84 1.47 0.46 8.84
N VAL A 85 0.95 1.69 8.85
CA VAL A 85 -0.14 2.07 9.77
C VAL A 85 -1.39 1.23 9.51
N ILE A 86 -1.80 1.09 8.25
CA ILE A 86 -2.95 0.24 7.86
C ILE A 86 -2.70 -1.21 8.30
N ALA A 87 -1.55 -1.79 7.96
CA ALA A 87 -1.19 -3.15 8.34
C ALA A 87 -1.17 -3.34 9.86
N GLY A 88 -0.66 -2.35 10.61
CA GLY A 88 -0.63 -2.35 12.07
C GLY A 88 -2.02 -2.29 12.69
N ILE A 89 -2.94 -1.46 12.18
CA ILE A 89 -4.34 -1.41 12.62
C ILE A 89 -5.03 -2.75 12.35
N VAL A 90 -4.82 -3.30 11.15
CA VAL A 90 -5.39 -4.58 10.71
C VAL A 90 -4.87 -5.75 11.54
N ALA A 91 -3.56 -5.81 11.80
CA ALA A 91 -2.97 -6.82 12.65
C ALA A 91 -3.41 -6.64 14.12
N GLY A 92 -3.42 -5.40 14.62
CA GLY A 92 -3.82 -5.05 15.97
C GLY A 92 -5.26 -5.47 16.27
N THR A 93 -6.20 -5.19 15.37
CA THR A 93 -7.60 -5.64 15.50
C THR A 93 -7.73 -7.18 15.54
N ARG A 94 -6.80 -7.93 14.94
CA ARG A 94 -6.75 -9.40 15.00
C ARG A 94 -6.05 -9.94 16.25
N ILE A 95 -4.95 -9.33 16.68
CA ILE A 95 -4.12 -9.76 17.81
C ILE A 95 -4.81 -9.44 19.14
N VAL A 96 -5.34 -8.22 19.26
CA VAL A 96 -5.91 -7.72 20.51
C VAL A 96 -7.23 -8.43 20.86
N ARG A 97 -7.78 -9.29 19.97
CA ARG A 97 -9.06 -10.03 20.13
C ARG A 97 -9.89 -9.41 21.24
N LEU A 98 -10.53 -8.27 20.95
CA LEU A 98 -11.47 -7.60 21.86
C LEU A 98 -12.62 -8.58 22.16
N SER A 99 -12.35 -9.52 23.05
CA SER A 99 -13.13 -10.72 23.34
C SER A 99 -14.44 -10.40 24.04
N ALA A 100 -14.66 -9.12 24.39
CA ALA A 100 -15.85 -8.64 25.06
C ALA A 100 -16.82 -7.86 24.15
N LEU A 101 -16.52 -7.64 22.86
CA LEU A 101 -17.36 -6.77 22.01
C LEU A 101 -17.65 -7.33 20.61
N PRO A 102 -18.43 -8.42 20.49
CA PRO A 102 -19.00 -8.87 19.21
C PRO A 102 -19.84 -7.76 18.55
N ALA A 103 -20.46 -6.89 19.36
CA ALA A 103 -21.31 -5.78 18.90
C ALA A 103 -20.53 -4.56 18.34
N ILE A 104 -19.23 -4.40 18.67
CA ILE A 104 -18.39 -3.31 18.12
C ILE A 104 -17.54 -3.81 16.93
N THR A 105 -17.49 -5.12 16.72
CA THR A 105 -16.66 -5.80 15.71
C THR A 105 -17.46 -6.82 14.90
N GLY A 106 -18.54 -6.38 14.26
CA GLY A 106 -19.16 -7.07 13.12
C GLY A 106 -18.18 -7.10 11.93
N ARG A 107 -17.13 -7.91 12.12
CA ARG A 107 -15.90 -8.13 11.37
C ARG A 107 -15.95 -7.53 9.96
N TRP A 108 -15.09 -6.55 9.69
CA TRP A 108 -14.69 -6.33 8.29
C TRP A 108 -14.39 -7.70 7.67
N ASP A 109 -14.96 -7.96 6.50
CA ASP A 109 -14.95 -9.27 5.87
C ASP A 109 -13.54 -9.87 5.93
N VAL A 110 -13.39 -11.10 6.44
CA VAL A 110 -12.08 -11.77 6.57
C VAL A 110 -11.32 -11.76 5.23
N ALA A 111 -12.03 -11.79 4.10
CA ALA A 111 -11.46 -11.63 2.78
C ALA A 111 -10.93 -10.20 2.55
N ALA A 112 -11.78 -9.17 2.65
CA ALA A 112 -11.37 -7.76 2.53
C ALA A 112 -10.23 -7.41 3.48
N ALA A 113 -10.26 -8.06 4.63
CA ALA A 113 -9.32 -7.89 5.69
C ALA A 113 -7.90 -8.32 5.31
N THR A 114 -7.85 -9.56 4.83
CA THR A 114 -6.64 -10.22 4.39
C THR A 114 -6.09 -9.56 3.14
N LEU A 115 -6.97 -9.17 2.20
CA LEU A 115 -6.57 -8.44 1.00
C LEU A 115 -5.93 -7.10 1.31
N THR A 116 -6.50 -6.33 2.24
CA THR A 116 -5.91 -5.05 2.68
C THR A 116 -4.51 -5.25 3.25
N LEU A 117 -4.33 -6.26 4.12
CA LEU A 117 -3.01 -6.59 4.67
C LEU A 117 -2.03 -7.03 3.57
N ALA A 118 -2.49 -7.82 2.61
CA ALA A 118 -1.70 -8.28 1.49
C ALA A 118 -1.24 -7.11 0.59
N PHE A 119 -2.15 -6.19 0.24
CA PHE A 119 -1.81 -5.01 -0.56
C PHE A 119 -0.85 -4.07 0.16
N ALA A 120 -1.11 -3.77 1.43
CA ALA A 120 -0.23 -2.94 2.25
C ALA A 120 1.16 -3.58 2.42
N GLY A 121 1.21 -4.87 2.75
CA GLY A 121 2.45 -5.63 2.90
C GLY A 121 3.23 -5.72 1.59
N ALA A 122 2.56 -5.99 0.48
CA ALA A 122 3.16 -6.02 -0.85
C ALA A 122 3.70 -4.64 -1.26
N PHE A 123 3.03 -3.54 -0.90
CA PHE A 123 3.54 -2.19 -1.18
C PHE A 123 4.84 -1.93 -0.41
N VAL A 124 4.88 -2.28 0.89
CA VAL A 124 6.10 -2.14 1.71
C VAL A 124 7.23 -3.00 1.15
N ALA A 125 6.95 -4.25 0.81
CA ALA A 125 7.93 -5.15 0.19
C ALA A 125 8.44 -4.59 -1.14
N LEU A 126 7.55 -4.07 -2.00
CA LEU A 126 7.91 -3.45 -3.26
C LEU A 126 8.81 -2.23 -3.03
N HIS A 127 8.47 -1.33 -2.12
CA HIS A 127 9.32 -0.18 -1.81
C HIS A 127 10.68 -0.61 -1.25
N ALA A 128 10.73 -1.64 -0.39
CA ALA A 128 12.00 -2.20 0.09
C ALA A 128 12.89 -2.69 -1.07
N THR A 129 12.31 -3.36 -2.08
CA THR A 129 13.07 -3.76 -3.28
C THR A 129 13.60 -2.57 -4.09
N VAL A 130 12.88 -1.44 -4.10
CA VAL A 130 13.33 -0.19 -4.72
C VAL A 130 14.50 0.42 -3.94
N LEU A 131 14.44 0.41 -2.61
CA LEU A 131 15.52 0.92 -1.75
C LEU A 131 16.79 0.04 -1.83
N LEU A 132 16.62 -1.27 -1.96
CA LEU A 132 17.73 -2.22 -2.16
C LEU A 132 18.33 -2.18 -3.57
N GLY A 133 17.75 -1.40 -4.50
CA GLY A 133 18.22 -1.33 -5.89
C GLY A 133 17.90 -2.57 -6.74
N ILE A 134 17.07 -3.48 -6.24
CA ILE A 134 16.55 -4.65 -6.98
C ILE A 134 15.57 -4.19 -8.06
N ASN A 135 14.73 -3.21 -7.73
CA ASN A 135 13.79 -2.58 -8.65
C ASN A 135 14.12 -1.10 -8.82
N VAL A 136 13.95 -0.59 -10.04
CA VAL A 136 14.03 0.85 -10.29
C VAL A 136 12.61 1.40 -10.33
N ALA A 137 12.34 2.56 -9.73
CA ALA A 137 11.07 3.27 -9.84
C ALA A 137 11.23 4.55 -10.68
N TYR A 138 10.23 4.89 -11.50
CA TYR A 138 10.23 6.14 -12.28
C TYR A 138 10.29 7.35 -11.32
N PRO A 139 11.05 8.43 -11.60
CA PRO A 139 11.75 8.77 -12.85
C PRO A 139 13.22 8.31 -12.92
N ARG A 140 13.75 7.66 -11.88
CA ARG A 140 15.15 7.21 -11.91
C ARG A 140 15.33 6.16 -13.01
N ARG A 141 16.45 6.25 -13.74
CA ARG A 141 16.94 5.24 -14.67
C ARG A 141 18.33 4.88 -14.21
N GLN A 142 18.61 3.59 -13.99
CA GLN A 142 20.01 3.16 -13.86
C GLN A 142 20.63 3.19 -15.26
N HIS A 143 21.65 4.04 -15.44
CA HIS A 143 22.59 3.93 -16.55
C HIS A 143 23.57 2.83 -16.17
N TRP A 144 23.41 1.66 -16.76
CA TRP A 144 24.42 0.63 -16.73
C TRP A 144 25.43 0.98 -17.82
N VAL A 145 26.69 1.18 -17.44
CA VAL A 145 27.80 1.25 -18.39
C VAL A 145 28.25 -0.20 -18.56
N ASP A 146 28.24 -0.69 -19.80
CA ASP A 146 28.76 -2.01 -20.16
C ASP A 146 30.29 -2.09 -19.95
#